data_AF-A0AAD8ERM9-F1
#
_entry.id   AF-A0AAD8ERM9-F1
#
_cell.length_a   1.000
_cell.length_b   1.000
_cell.length_c   1.000
_cell.angle_alpha   90.00
_cell.angle_beta   90.00
_cell.angle_gamma   90.00
#
_symmetry.space_group_name_H-M   'P 1'
#
loop_
_entity.id
_entity.type
_entity.pdbx_description
1 polymer ?
#
loop_
_entity_poly.entity_id
_entity_poly.type
_entity_poly.pdbx_seq_one_letter_code
_entity_poly.pdbx_strand_id
1 'polypeptide(L)'
;SSTDMDVGPERVMTAPLYSQATFSCTAEGNPPPAYQWLQKLPTAQGTVLIRSSNSSLIISNVTYDYKGEYVCKATNVIGKEERIAQSDAISMQVVG
;
A
#
# COMPACT_ATOMS: atom_id res chain seq x y z
N SER A 1 24.51 11.75 24.92
CA SER A 1 24.12 12.75 23.91
C SER A 1 24.43 12.15 22.56
N SER A 2 23.39 11.95 21.73
CA SER A 2 23.39 11.22 20.45
C SER A 2 23.75 9.72 20.60
N THR A 3 23.18 8.76 19.88
CA THR A 3 22.85 8.75 18.45
C THR A 3 21.79 7.66 18.19
N ASP A 4 21.10 7.79 17.05
CA ASP A 4 20.39 6.73 16.34
C ASP A 4 18.91 6.52 16.73
N MET A 5 18.05 7.32 16.12
CA MET A 5 16.69 6.89 15.82
C MET A 5 16.82 5.76 14.81
N ASP A 6 16.51 4.55 15.23
CA ASP A 6 16.37 3.36 14.39
C ASP A 6 15.29 3.67 13.33
N VAL A 7 15.70 4.28 12.21
CA VAL A 7 14.83 4.45 11.03
C VAL A 7 14.76 3.07 10.40
N GLY A 8 13.81 2.26 10.89
CA GLY A 8 13.43 1.01 10.27
C GLY A 8 13.22 1.22 8.76
N PRO A 9 13.35 0.18 7.92
CA PRO A 9 13.44 0.35 6.48
C PRO A 9 12.22 1.14 5.99
N GLU A 10 12.46 2.40 5.61
CA GLU A 10 11.45 3.23 5.00
C GLU A 10 11.02 2.48 3.74
N ARG A 11 9.78 1.95 3.72
CA ARG A 11 9.29 1.19 2.57
C ARG A 11 9.01 2.19 1.45
N VAL A 12 10.03 2.51 0.69
CA VAL A 12 9.97 3.40 -0.47
C VAL A 12 10.00 2.57 -1.75
N MET A 13 9.04 2.82 -2.63
CA MET A 13 8.99 2.27 -3.98
C MET A 13 9.24 3.40 -4.97
N THR A 14 10.35 3.36 -5.70
CA THR A 14 10.66 4.37 -6.73
C THR A 14 10.39 3.78 -8.11
N ALA A 15 9.55 4.44 -8.90
CA ALA A 15 9.19 4.01 -10.25
C ALA A 15 9.40 5.13 -11.28
N PRO A 16 10.08 4.86 -12.41
CA PRO A 16 10.17 5.80 -13.53
C PRO A 16 8.82 6.09 -14.18
N LEU A 17 8.66 7.27 -14.76
CA LEU A 17 7.51 7.58 -15.62
C LEU A 17 7.35 6.54 -16.73
N TYR A 18 6.10 6.18 -17.00
CA TYR A 18 5.69 5.21 -18.03
C TYR A 18 6.19 3.78 -17.82
N SER A 19 6.78 3.48 -16.66
CA SER A 19 7.18 2.12 -16.27
C SER A 19 6.04 1.33 -15.62
N GLN A 20 6.31 0.05 -15.33
CA GLN A 20 5.45 -0.79 -14.52
C GLN A 20 5.93 -0.83 -13.07
N ALA A 21 5.01 -0.64 -12.13
CA ALA A 21 5.22 -0.88 -10.71
C ALA A 21 4.29 -2.00 -10.21
N THR A 22 4.75 -2.78 -9.24
CA THR A 22 3.96 -3.87 -8.66
C THR A 22 4.12 -3.87 -7.15
N PHE A 23 2.99 -3.83 -6.46
CA PHE A 23 2.90 -4.02 -5.01
C PHE A 23 2.30 -5.40 -4.73
N SER A 24 2.80 -6.06 -3.71
CA SER A 24 2.31 -7.36 -3.27
C SER A 24 2.05 -7.35 -1.77
N CYS A 25 1.00 -8.07 -1.38
CA CYS A 25 0.54 -8.17 -0.01
C CYS A 25 0.11 -9.61 0.26
N THR A 26 0.50 -10.12 1.41
CA THR A 26 0.19 -11.47 1.85
C THR A 26 -0.34 -11.41 3.27
N ALA A 27 -1.48 -12.03 3.49
CA ALA A 27 -2.08 -12.19 4.80
C ALA A 27 -2.59 -13.63 4.95
N GLU A 28 -2.38 -14.20 6.13
CA GLU A 28 -2.87 -15.53 6.48
C GLU A 28 -4.23 -15.42 7.17
N GLY A 29 -5.10 -16.39 6.89
CA GLY A 29 -6.43 -16.45 7.50
C GLY A 29 -7.22 -17.64 6.99
N ASN A 30 -8.15 -18.13 7.83
CA ASN A 30 -9.15 -19.12 7.43
C ASN A 30 -10.54 -18.61 7.87
N PRO A 31 -11.44 -18.24 6.93
CA PRO A 31 -11.30 -18.34 5.47
C PRO A 31 -10.18 -17.43 4.89
N PRO A 32 -9.78 -17.57 3.63
CA PRO A 32 -8.79 -16.65 3.03
C PRO A 32 -9.25 -15.18 3.14
N PRO A 33 -8.35 -14.23 3.46
CA PRO A 33 -8.71 -12.84 3.57
C PRO A 33 -8.99 -12.20 2.20
N ALA A 34 -9.89 -11.22 2.18
CA ALA A 34 -10.06 -10.29 1.08
C ALA A 34 -9.03 -9.15 1.19
N TYR A 35 -8.59 -8.60 0.06
CA TYR A 35 -7.55 -7.57 0.02
C TYR A 35 -8.11 -6.25 -0.51
N GLN A 36 -7.53 -5.13 -0.07
CA GLN A 36 -7.72 -3.80 -0.65
C GLN A 36 -6.43 -3.01 -0.60
N TRP A 37 -5.98 -2.52 -1.75
CA TRP A 37 -4.90 -1.55 -1.85
C TRP A 37 -5.47 -0.14 -1.78
N LEU A 38 -5.00 0.63 -0.81
CA LEU A 38 -5.44 1.98 -0.54
C LEU A 38 -4.27 2.93 -0.84
N GLN A 39 -4.49 3.90 -1.72
CA GLN A 39 -3.57 5.02 -1.92
C GLN A 39 -4.09 6.23 -1.17
N LYS A 40 -3.27 6.77 -0.28
CA LYS A 40 -3.49 8.07 0.34
C LYS A 40 -2.84 9.13 -0.52
N LEU A 41 -3.66 10.03 -1.07
CA LEU A 41 -3.19 11.14 -1.87
C LEU A 41 -2.57 12.21 -0.97
N PRO A 42 -1.55 12.94 -1.45
CA PRO A 42 -0.95 14.07 -0.74
C PRO A 42 -1.86 15.31 -0.81
N THR A 43 -3.14 15.17 -0.46
CA THR A 43 -4.11 16.28 -0.38
C THR A 43 -4.30 16.71 1.07
N ALA A 44 -4.63 17.99 1.30
CA ALA A 44 -4.87 18.53 2.64
C ALA A 44 -6.02 17.81 3.40
N GLN A 45 -6.88 17.10 2.67
CA GLN A 45 -8.05 16.39 3.19
C GLN A 45 -7.77 14.89 3.40
N GLY A 46 -6.56 14.40 3.07
CA GLY A 46 -6.18 13.00 3.28
C GLY A 46 -7.01 12.01 2.46
N THR A 47 -7.35 12.36 1.22
CA THR A 47 -8.20 11.53 0.34
C THR A 47 -7.59 10.14 0.14
N VAL A 48 -8.38 9.09 0.37
CA VAL A 48 -8.00 7.69 0.16
C VAL A 48 -8.71 7.11 -1.06
N LEU A 49 -7.95 6.51 -1.97
CA LEU A 49 -8.45 5.83 -3.16
C LEU A 49 -8.22 4.32 -3.06
N ILE A 50 -9.23 3.52 -3.41
CA ILE A 50 -9.06 2.08 -3.60
C ILE A 50 -8.47 1.85 -4.99
N ARG A 51 -7.27 1.26 -5.06
CA ARG A 51 -6.54 1.00 -6.31
C ARG A 51 -6.68 -0.44 -6.81
N SER A 52 -6.89 -1.41 -5.93
CA SER A 52 -7.08 -2.81 -6.27
C SER A 52 -7.75 -3.55 -5.11
N SER A 53 -8.46 -4.65 -5.41
CA SER A 53 -9.00 -5.58 -4.42
C SER A 53 -8.30 -6.95 -4.45
N ASN A 54 -7.20 -7.05 -5.20
CA ASN A 54 -6.38 -8.26 -5.28
C ASN A 54 -5.22 -8.18 -4.28
N SER A 55 -4.60 -9.32 -3.98
CA SER A 55 -3.37 -9.39 -3.19
C SER A 55 -2.23 -8.58 -3.80
N SER A 56 -2.25 -8.38 -5.13
CA SER A 56 -1.29 -7.55 -5.86
C SER A 56 -1.96 -6.35 -6.54
N LEU A 57 -1.23 -5.23 -6.58
CA LEU A 57 -1.57 -4.04 -7.36
C LEU A 57 -0.52 -3.88 -8.46
N ILE A 58 -0.95 -3.90 -9.72
CA ILE A 58 -0.10 -3.70 -10.89
C ILE A 58 -0.47 -2.37 -11.53
N ILE A 59 0.52 -1.49 -11.68
CA ILE A 59 0.38 -0.21 -12.37
C ILE A 59 1.26 -0.27 -13.61
N SER A 60 0.67 -0.39 -14.80
CA SER A 60 1.44 -0.63 -16.04
C SER A 60 2.02 0.64 -16.68
N ASN A 61 1.47 1.81 -16.38
CA ASN A 61 1.94 3.09 -16.90
C ASN A 61 1.96 4.11 -15.75
N VAL A 62 3.10 4.17 -15.07
CA VAL A 62 3.28 5.07 -13.92
C VAL A 62 3.29 6.53 -14.36
N THR A 63 2.50 7.34 -13.67
CA THR A 63 2.40 8.80 -13.79
C THR A 63 2.48 9.43 -12.40
N TYR A 64 2.64 10.76 -12.31
CA TYR A 64 2.70 11.45 -11.02
C TYR A 64 1.45 11.29 -10.13
N ASP A 65 0.31 10.92 -10.71
CA ASP A 65 -0.94 10.66 -9.95
C ASP A 65 -0.85 9.40 -9.07
N TYR A 66 0.13 8.53 -9.33
CA TYR A 66 0.42 7.37 -8.50
C TYR A 66 1.41 7.67 -7.37
N LYS A 67 1.89 8.91 -7.24
CA LYS A 67 2.66 9.31 -6.06
C LYS A 67 1.77 9.29 -4.81
N GLY A 68 2.30 8.83 -3.68
CA GLY A 68 1.59 8.85 -2.40
C GLY A 68 1.92 7.66 -1.52
N GLU A 69 1.18 7.52 -0.43
CA GLU A 69 1.35 6.41 0.51
C GLU A 69 0.37 5.28 0.16
N TYR A 70 0.87 4.05 0.09
CA TYR A 70 0.08 2.87 -0.19
C TYR A 70 0.04 1.95 1.01
N VAL A 71 -1.15 1.48 1.38
CA VAL A 71 -1.32 0.44 2.38
C VAL A 71 -2.19 -0.68 1.81
N CYS A 72 -1.83 -1.91 2.16
CA CYS A 72 -2.70 -3.05 1.94
C CYS A 72 -3.56 -3.28 3.19
N LYS A 73 -4.86 -3.40 2.99
CA LYS A 73 -5.82 -3.86 4.01
C LYS A 73 -6.25 -5.27 3.67
N ALA A 74 -6.09 -6.19 4.62
CA ALA A 74 -6.60 -7.55 4.54
C ALA A 74 -7.75 -7.72 5.53
N THR A 75 -8.86 -8.28 5.07
CA THR A 75 -10.07 -8.50 5.86
C THR A 75 -10.40 -9.99 5.86
N ASN A 76 -10.53 -10.58 7.04
CA ASN A 76 -10.99 -11.94 7.23
C ASN A 76 -12.26 -11.97 8.09
N VAL A 77 -13.29 -12.69 7.63
CA VAL A 77 -14.58 -12.79 8.34
C VAL A 77 -14.79 -14.21 8.82
N ILE A 78 -14.93 -14.41 10.13
CA ILE A 78 -15.20 -15.71 10.76
C ILE A 78 -16.54 -15.62 11.48
N GLY A 79 -17.55 -16.31 10.96
CA GLY A 79 -18.91 -16.22 11.47
C GLY A 79 -19.48 -14.82 11.29
N LYS A 80 -19.63 -14.08 12.41
CA LYS A 80 -20.09 -12.68 12.42
C LYS A 80 -18.99 -11.69 12.83
N GLU A 81 -17.77 -12.17 13.09
CA GLU A 81 -16.65 -11.34 13.47
C GLU A 81 -15.80 -10.98 12.25
N GLU A 82 -15.41 -9.71 12.13
CA GLU A 82 -14.48 -9.21 11.12
C GLU A 82 -13.12 -8.94 11.79
N ARG A 83 -12.05 -9.49 11.21
CA ARG A 83 -10.66 -9.21 11.57
C ARG A 83 -9.99 -8.46 10.42
N ILE A 84 -9.41 -7.31 10.74
CA ILE A 84 -8.72 -6.45 9.78
C ILE A 84 -7.25 -6.36 10.17
N ALA A 85 -6.37 -6.58 9.19
CA ALA A 85 -4.95 -6.29 9.29
C ALA A 85 -4.57 -5.27 8.21
N GLN A 86 -3.63 -4.38 8.53
CA GLN A 86 -3.07 -3.42 7.57
C GLN A 86 -1.56 -3.54 7.53
N SER A 87 -0.98 -3.42 6.34
CA SER A 87 0.47 -3.34 6.17
C SER A 87 0.99 -1.97 6.63
N ASP A 88 2.31 -1.90 6.86
CA ASP A 88 2.98 -0.60 6.92
C ASP A 88 2.79 0.16 5.60
N ALA A 89 2.85 1.49 5.68
CA ALA A 89 2.75 2.36 4.52
C ALA A 89 3.98 2.21 3.61
N ILE A 90 3.72 2.16 2.30
CA ILE A 90 4.74 2.17 1.26
C ILE A 90 4.66 3.52 0.54
N SER A 91 5.73 4.30 0.59
CA SER A 91 5.82 5.59 -0.11
C SER A 91 6.20 5.36 -1.57
N MET A 92 5.26 5.57 -2.50
CA MET A 92 5.48 5.50 -3.93
C MET A 92 6.02 6.84 -4.42
N GLN A 93 7.26 6.84 -4.90
CA GLN A 93 7.93 7.97 -5.53
C GLN A 93 7.97 7.76 -7.05
N VAL A 94 7.68 8.81 -7.80
CA VAL A 94 7.71 8.80 -9.26
C VAL A 94 8.86 9.69 -9.72
N VAL A 95 9.76 9.13 -10.51
CA VAL A 95 10.90 9.84 -11.10
C VAL A 95 10.72 9.96 -12.61
N GLY A 96 11.10 11.10 -13.16
CA GLY A 96 11.03 11.40 -14.59
C GLY A 96 12.41 11.58 -15.20
#